data_AF-A0A2N3F1B2-F1
#
_entry.id   AF-A0A2N3F1B2-F1
#
_cell.length_a   1.000
_cell.length_b   1.000
_cell.length_c   1.000
_cell.angle_alpha   90.00
_cell.angle_beta   90.00
_cell.angle_gamma   90.00
#
_symmetry.space_group_name_H-M   'P 1'
#
loop_
_entity.id
_entity.type
_entity.pdbx_description
1 polymer ?
#
loop_
_entity_poly.entity_id
_entity_poly.type
_entity_poly.pdbx_seq_one_letter_code
_entity_poly.pdbx_strand_id
1 'polypeptide(L)'
;MSDPQRRAALDCVLAVEVDGAYANLAMPGILRQARLSGREAAFATELAYGALRMSGLYDAIIARAAKRRPDSLDVTVRAVLWLGAHQALSMSTPVHATVSETVALAKDAGAARASGLVNAVMRRIVERDREAWLALVAAGTGRSAVATRHSHPEWIVAELERSLAARGRAGDGELLLAAHNAPAA
;
A
#
# COMPACT_ATOMS: atom_id res chain seq x y z
N MET A 1 1.80 -21.98 1.23
CA MET A 1 2.70 -21.49 0.18
C MET A 1 1.97 -20.36 -0.53
N SER A 2 2.50 -19.15 -0.46
CA SER A 2 2.06 -18.01 -1.28
C SER A 2 2.47 -18.22 -2.73
N ASP A 3 1.75 -17.60 -3.65
CA ASP A 3 2.06 -17.70 -5.07
C ASP A 3 3.26 -16.82 -5.49
N PRO A 4 3.93 -17.15 -6.61
CA PRO A 4 5.12 -16.42 -7.06
C PRO A 4 4.89 -14.93 -7.34
N GLN A 5 3.67 -14.54 -7.72
CA GLN A 5 3.32 -13.17 -8.07
C GLN A 5 3.28 -12.28 -6.82
N ARG A 6 2.70 -12.74 -5.71
CA ARG A 6 2.76 -12.02 -4.42
C ARG A 6 4.16 -11.97 -3.84
N ARG A 7 4.95 -13.03 -4.02
CA ARG A 7 6.34 -13.03 -3.61
C ARG A 7 7.15 -11.98 -4.37
N ALA A 8 7.01 -11.93 -5.69
CA ALA A 8 7.65 -10.89 -6.52
C ALA A 8 7.22 -9.47 -6.09
N ALA A 9 5.95 -9.27 -5.77
CA ALA A 9 5.47 -7.98 -5.27
C ALA A 9 6.12 -7.61 -3.93
N LEU A 10 6.25 -8.57 -2.99
CA LEU A 10 6.91 -8.35 -1.72
C LEU A 10 8.39 -8.03 -1.89
N ASP A 11 9.10 -8.78 -2.73
CA ASP A 11 10.51 -8.55 -3.00
C ASP A 11 10.72 -7.12 -3.57
N CYS A 12 9.81 -6.63 -4.40
CA CYS A 12 9.84 -5.25 -4.92
C CYS A 12 9.63 -4.21 -3.81
N VAL A 13 8.62 -4.39 -2.96
CA VAL A 13 8.37 -3.48 -1.83
C VAL A 13 9.56 -3.45 -0.87
N LEU A 14 10.15 -4.62 -0.57
CA LEU A 14 11.31 -4.70 0.31
C LEU A 14 12.57 -4.07 -0.31
N ALA A 15 12.79 -4.23 -1.62
CA ALA A 15 13.89 -3.55 -2.30
C ALA A 15 13.78 -2.02 -2.19
N VAL A 16 12.57 -1.47 -2.24
CA VAL A 16 12.34 -0.03 -2.03
C VAL A 16 12.55 0.36 -0.57
N GLU A 17 11.94 -0.37 0.36
CA GLU A 17 11.93 -0.01 1.79
C GLU A 17 13.27 -0.23 2.49
N VAL A 18 14.03 -1.25 2.10
CA VAL A 18 15.28 -1.66 2.77
C VAL A 18 16.49 -1.14 2.00
N ASP A 19 16.49 -1.28 0.67
CA ASP A 19 17.66 -0.97 -0.15
C ASP A 19 17.58 0.41 -0.83
N GLY A 20 16.48 1.14 -0.65
CA GLY A 20 16.26 2.45 -1.29
C GLY A 20 16.15 2.36 -2.82
N ALA A 21 15.82 1.18 -3.35
CA ALA A 21 15.71 0.97 -4.79
C ALA A 21 14.51 1.71 -5.38
N TYR A 22 14.58 2.03 -6.68
CA TYR A 22 13.42 2.53 -7.41
C TYR A 22 12.60 1.37 -7.95
N ALA A 23 11.31 1.32 -7.61
CA ALA A 23 10.41 0.21 -7.97
C ALA A 23 10.41 -0.08 -9.49
N ASN A 24 10.40 0.96 -10.33
CA ASN A 24 10.44 0.85 -11.80
C ASN A 24 11.76 0.28 -12.34
N LEU A 25 12.85 0.36 -11.58
CA LEU A 25 14.14 -0.21 -11.96
C LEU A 25 14.30 -1.64 -11.41
N ALA A 26 13.79 -1.91 -10.20
CA ALA A 26 13.88 -3.21 -9.55
C ALA A 26 12.92 -4.24 -10.16
N MET A 27 11.67 -3.85 -10.41
CA MET A 27 10.58 -4.77 -10.77
C MET A 27 10.86 -5.62 -12.03
N PRO A 28 11.41 -5.08 -13.13
CA PRO A 28 11.72 -5.89 -14.31
C PRO A 28 12.71 -7.03 -14.03
N GLY A 29 13.69 -6.81 -13.15
CA GLY A 29 14.65 -7.83 -12.73
C GLY A 29 13.99 -8.93 -11.92
N ILE A 30 13.18 -8.54 -10.93
CA ILE A 30 12.42 -9.44 -10.06
C ILE A 30 11.48 -10.33 -10.87
N LEU A 31 10.72 -9.75 -11.80
CA LEU A 31 9.80 -10.49 -12.67
C LEU A 31 10.53 -11.53 -13.53
N ARG A 32 11.69 -11.19 -14.11
CA ARG A 32 12.50 -12.13 -14.89
C ARG A 32 13.04 -13.28 -14.03
N GLN A 33 13.52 -12.99 -12.83
CA GLN A 33 14.03 -14.00 -11.90
C GLN A 33 12.91 -14.97 -11.47
N ALA A 34 11.72 -14.43 -11.21
CA ALA A 34 10.52 -15.21 -10.89
C ALA A 34 9.86 -15.88 -12.11
N ARG A 35 10.37 -15.64 -13.33
CA ARG A 35 9.83 -16.13 -14.61
C ARG A 35 8.36 -15.76 -14.83
N LEU A 36 7.95 -14.60 -14.33
CA LEU A 36 6.58 -14.10 -14.45
C LEU A 36 6.40 -13.31 -15.74
N SER A 37 5.27 -13.53 -16.42
CA SER A 37 4.91 -12.83 -17.65
C SER A 37 3.41 -12.60 -17.77
N GLY A 38 2.99 -11.78 -18.73
CA GLY A 38 1.58 -11.53 -19.02
C GLY A 38 0.76 -11.10 -17.79
N ARG A 39 -0.33 -11.83 -17.52
CA ARG A 39 -1.26 -11.51 -16.42
C ARG A 39 -0.60 -11.60 -15.04
N GLU A 40 0.35 -12.51 -14.85
CA GLU A 40 1.02 -12.72 -13.58
C GLU A 40 1.98 -11.57 -13.26
N ALA A 41 2.75 -11.13 -14.26
CA ALA A 41 3.61 -9.97 -14.16
C ALA A 41 2.80 -8.68 -13.94
N ALA A 42 1.66 -8.53 -14.64
CA ALA A 42 0.76 -7.41 -14.45
C ALA A 42 0.19 -7.37 -13.02
N PHE A 43 -0.26 -8.52 -12.49
CA PHE A 43 -0.74 -8.63 -11.11
C PHE A 43 0.35 -8.25 -10.09
N ALA A 44 1.55 -8.81 -10.22
CA ALA A 44 2.64 -8.51 -9.29
C ALA A 44 3.03 -7.01 -9.34
N THR A 45 3.03 -6.42 -10.53
CA THR A 45 3.36 -4.99 -10.73
C THR A 45 2.32 -4.08 -10.12
N GLU A 46 1.03 -4.33 -10.39
CA GLU A 46 -0.05 -3.55 -9.79
C GLU A 46 -0.03 -3.68 -8.26
N LEU A 47 0.14 -4.91 -7.76
CA LEU A 47 0.18 -5.15 -6.33
C LEU A 47 1.33 -4.39 -5.64
N ALA A 48 2.54 -4.46 -6.18
CA ALA A 48 3.69 -3.75 -5.61
C ALA A 48 3.53 -2.22 -5.72
N TYR A 49 3.21 -1.71 -6.91
CA TYR A 49 3.18 -0.27 -7.16
C TYR A 49 1.99 0.38 -6.48
N GLY A 50 0.83 -0.27 -6.49
CA GLY A 50 -0.36 0.19 -5.79
C GLY A 50 -0.16 0.21 -4.28
N ALA A 51 0.51 -0.81 -3.72
CA ALA A 51 0.87 -0.84 -2.30
C ALA A 51 1.81 0.30 -1.90
N LEU A 52 2.88 0.54 -2.68
CA LEU A 52 3.82 1.63 -2.43
C LEU A 52 3.16 3.00 -2.56
N ARG A 53 2.37 3.20 -3.62
CA ARG A 53 1.66 4.45 -3.92
C ARG A 53 0.69 4.83 -2.81
N MET A 54 -0.01 3.85 -2.25
CA MET A 54 -1.01 4.04 -1.20
C MET A 54 -0.50 3.70 0.22
N SER A 55 0.81 3.55 0.40
CA SER A 55 1.45 3.14 1.66
C SER A 55 1.08 4.03 2.84
N GLY A 56 1.00 5.35 2.66
CA GLY A 56 0.60 6.29 3.72
C GLY A 56 -0.84 6.09 4.19
N LEU A 57 -1.76 5.81 3.26
CA LEU A 57 -3.14 5.44 3.63
C LEU A 57 -3.16 4.10 4.36
N TYR A 58 -2.43 3.09 3.85
CA TYR A 58 -2.40 1.77 4.47
C TYR A 58 -1.75 1.78 5.84
N ASP A 59 -0.73 2.60 6.07
CA ASP A 59 -0.16 2.81 7.39
C ASP A 59 -1.18 3.36 8.38
N ALA A 60 -1.99 4.36 7.99
CA ALA A 60 -3.04 4.88 8.86
C ALA A 60 -4.10 3.80 9.19
N ILE A 61 -4.48 2.98 8.21
CA ILE A 61 -5.41 1.85 8.40
C ILE A 61 -4.79 0.77 9.30
N ILE A 62 -3.56 0.35 9.03
CA ILE A 62 -2.83 -0.64 9.82
C ILE A 62 -2.65 -0.15 11.25
N ALA A 63 -2.35 1.13 11.45
CA ALA A 63 -2.21 1.72 12.78
C ALA A 63 -3.48 1.53 13.60
N ARG A 64 -4.63 1.84 12.99
CA ARG A 64 -5.96 1.69 13.59
C ARG A 64 -6.32 0.23 13.84
N ALA A 65 -6.03 -0.64 12.88
CA ALA A 65 -6.37 -2.06 12.93
C ALA A 65 -5.49 -2.85 13.94
N ALA A 66 -4.19 -2.57 13.97
CA ALA A 66 -3.20 -3.21 14.83
C ALA A 66 -3.09 -2.56 16.22
N LYS A 67 -3.70 -1.38 16.41
CA LYS A 67 -3.63 -0.55 17.63
C LYS A 67 -2.18 -0.27 18.07
N ARG A 68 -1.31 0.01 17.10
CA ARG A 68 0.11 0.31 17.30
C ARG A 68 0.63 1.12 16.12
N ARG A 69 1.77 1.78 16.28
CA ARG A 69 2.38 2.50 15.16
C ARG A 69 2.88 1.52 14.08
N PRO A 70 2.67 1.78 12.78
CA PRO A 70 3.12 0.88 11.72
C PRO A 70 4.63 0.71 11.68
N ASP A 71 5.40 1.76 11.99
CA ASP A 71 6.86 1.73 12.05
C ASP A 71 7.44 0.94 13.25
N SER A 72 6.59 0.52 14.19
CA SER A 72 6.98 -0.43 15.25
C SER A 72 6.90 -1.89 14.79
N LEU A 73 6.32 -2.15 13.62
CA LEU A 73 6.29 -3.47 13.00
C LEU A 73 7.62 -3.76 12.33
N ASP A 74 7.98 -5.05 12.31
CA ASP A 74 9.03 -5.54 11.42
C ASP A 74 8.74 -5.13 9.97
N VAL A 75 9.78 -4.71 9.24
CA VAL A 75 9.64 -4.17 7.88
C VAL A 75 8.97 -5.15 6.92
N THR A 76 9.26 -6.45 7.04
CA THR A 76 8.62 -7.49 6.23
C THR A 76 7.16 -7.66 6.61
N VAL A 77 6.82 -7.60 7.90
CA VAL A 77 5.42 -7.64 8.36
C VAL A 77 4.63 -6.43 7.85
N ARG A 78 5.20 -5.23 7.92
CA ARG A 78 4.57 -4.00 7.39
C ARG A 78 4.35 -4.09 5.89
N ALA A 79 5.37 -4.49 5.13
CA ALA A 79 5.28 -4.67 3.68
C ALA A 79 4.19 -5.69 3.29
N VAL A 80 4.13 -6.84 3.97
CA VAL A 80 3.08 -7.85 3.74
C VAL A 80 1.69 -7.27 4.03
N LEU A 81 1.53 -6.47 5.08
CA LEU A 81 0.25 -5.83 5.40
C LEU A 81 -0.13 -4.75 4.38
N TRP A 82 0.81 -4.00 3.81
CA TRP A 82 0.54 -3.08 2.70
C TRP A 82 0.01 -3.83 1.48
N LEU A 83 0.65 -4.94 1.09
CA LEU A 83 0.19 -5.76 -0.03
C LEU A 83 -1.22 -6.31 0.23
N GLY A 84 -1.46 -6.85 1.43
CA GLY A 84 -2.77 -7.36 1.81
C GLY A 84 -3.85 -6.28 1.81
N ALA A 85 -3.55 -5.10 2.37
CA ALA A 85 -4.47 -3.97 2.37
C ALA A 85 -4.78 -3.48 0.95
N HIS A 86 -3.78 -3.42 0.06
CA HIS A 86 -3.98 -3.05 -1.33
C HIS A 86 -4.88 -4.04 -2.07
N GLN A 87 -4.60 -5.34 -1.94
CA GLN A 87 -5.46 -6.38 -2.51
C GLN A 87 -6.90 -6.30 -2.01
N ALA A 88 -7.11 -6.03 -0.73
CA ALA A 88 -8.43 -6.01 -0.11
C ALA A 88 -9.24 -4.75 -0.46
N LEU A 89 -8.59 -3.59 -0.54
CA LEU A 89 -9.25 -2.28 -0.58
C LEU A 89 -9.17 -1.61 -1.95
N SER A 90 -8.35 -2.11 -2.87
CA SER A 90 -8.08 -1.45 -4.14
C SER A 90 -8.05 -2.39 -5.35
N MET A 91 -8.02 -3.70 -5.13
CA MET A 91 -8.11 -4.71 -6.20
C MET A 91 -9.42 -5.50 -6.11
N SER A 92 -9.87 -6.08 -7.22
CA SER A 92 -11.08 -6.92 -7.30
C SER A 92 -10.89 -8.34 -6.76
N THR A 93 -10.05 -8.53 -5.73
CA THR A 93 -9.73 -9.86 -5.18
C THR A 93 -10.74 -10.28 -4.11
N PRO A 94 -11.26 -11.52 -4.09
CA PRO A 94 -12.16 -11.97 -3.04
C PRO A 94 -11.57 -11.84 -1.63
N VAL A 95 -12.33 -11.25 -0.70
CA VAL A 95 -11.90 -10.94 0.67
C VAL A 95 -11.27 -12.13 1.41
N HIS A 96 -11.90 -13.31 1.34
CA HIS A 96 -11.43 -14.50 2.05
C HIS A 96 -10.09 -15.03 1.49
N ALA A 97 -9.89 -14.92 0.17
CA ALA A 97 -8.63 -15.26 -0.46
C ALA A 97 -7.53 -14.33 0.03
N THR A 98 -7.75 -13.01 0.00
CA THR A 98 -6.78 -12.00 0.40
C THR A 98 -6.22 -12.23 1.81
N VAL A 99 -7.07 -12.53 2.81
CA VAL A 99 -6.59 -12.79 4.18
C VAL A 99 -5.67 -14.01 4.23
N SER A 100 -6.10 -15.14 3.67
CA SER A 100 -5.35 -16.39 3.74
C SER A 100 -4.03 -16.33 2.96
N GLU A 101 -4.03 -15.69 1.78
CA GLU A 101 -2.85 -15.49 0.95
C GLU A 101 -1.83 -14.56 1.61
N THR A 102 -2.29 -13.46 2.25
CA THR A 102 -1.41 -12.53 2.97
C THR A 102 -0.73 -13.21 4.15
N VAL A 103 -1.46 -14.06 4.88
CA VAL A 103 -0.91 -14.87 5.99
C VAL A 103 0.09 -15.90 5.47
N ALA A 104 -0.19 -16.53 4.33
CA ALA A 104 0.74 -17.46 3.69
C ALA A 104 2.03 -16.74 3.27
N LEU A 105 1.91 -15.55 2.67
CA LEU A 105 3.05 -14.72 2.26
C LEU A 105 3.93 -14.34 3.45
N ALA A 106 3.34 -13.94 4.58
CA ALA A 106 4.10 -13.66 5.80
C ALA A 106 4.93 -14.86 6.27
N LYS A 107 4.38 -16.08 6.19
CA LYS A 107 5.09 -17.30 6.59
C LYS A 107 6.27 -17.59 5.66
N ASP A 108 6.03 -17.48 4.35
CA ASP A 108 7.03 -17.78 3.32
C ASP A 108 8.15 -16.73 3.26
N ALA A 109 7.88 -15.50 3.74
CA ALA A 109 8.84 -14.41 3.86
C ALA A 109 9.68 -14.44 5.15
N GLY A 110 9.61 -15.52 5.94
CA GLY A 110 10.36 -15.64 7.20
C GLY A 110 9.71 -14.96 8.41
N ALA A 111 8.55 -14.32 8.24
CA ALA A 111 7.78 -13.68 9.31
C ALA A 111 6.73 -14.63 9.93
N ALA A 112 7.00 -15.95 9.95
CA ALA A 112 6.06 -16.96 10.44
C ALA A 112 5.59 -16.72 11.88
N ARG A 113 6.47 -16.21 12.76
CA ARG A 113 6.11 -15.85 14.15
C ARG A 113 5.09 -14.72 14.25
N ALA A 114 5.05 -13.83 13.25
CA ALA A 114 4.09 -12.74 13.16
C ALA A 114 2.81 -13.11 12.40
N SER A 115 2.68 -14.34 11.89
CA SER A 115 1.53 -14.75 11.07
C SER A 115 0.17 -14.62 11.80
N GLY A 116 0.14 -14.81 13.12
CA GLY A 116 -1.05 -14.55 13.94
C GLY A 116 -1.45 -13.06 13.99
N LEU A 117 -0.47 -12.16 14.09
CA LEU A 117 -0.68 -10.72 14.03
C LEU A 117 -1.20 -10.31 12.65
N VAL A 118 -0.53 -10.76 11.58
CA VAL A 118 -0.95 -10.50 10.19
C VAL A 118 -2.39 -10.93 9.97
N ASN A 119 -2.77 -12.14 10.41
CA ASN A 119 -4.13 -12.63 10.31
C ASN A 119 -5.14 -11.77 11.10
N ALA A 120 -4.79 -11.36 12.32
CA ALA A 120 -5.66 -10.51 13.13
C ALA A 120 -5.88 -9.13 12.50
N VAL A 121 -4.82 -8.51 11.99
CA VAL A 121 -4.88 -7.20 11.33
C VAL A 121 -5.65 -7.30 10.01
N MET A 122 -5.37 -8.29 9.17
CA MET A 122 -6.08 -8.49 7.91
C MET A 122 -7.58 -8.74 8.11
N ARG A 123 -7.96 -9.56 9.11
CA ARG A 123 -9.37 -9.74 9.46
C ARG A 123 -10.04 -8.43 9.87
N ARG A 124 -9.33 -7.54 10.56
CA ARG A 124 -9.84 -6.21 10.90
C ARG A 124 -9.98 -5.32 9.67
N ILE A 125 -8.98 -5.32 8.78
CA ILE A 125 -8.98 -4.52 7.55
C ILE A 125 -10.19 -4.85 6.68
N VAL A 126 -10.48 -6.14 6.48
CA VAL A 126 -11.55 -6.58 5.58
C VAL A 126 -12.97 -6.46 6.17
N GLU A 127 -13.13 -6.01 7.42
CA GLU A 127 -14.45 -5.69 8.00
C GLU A 127 -15.08 -4.43 7.37
N ARG A 128 -14.30 -3.64 6.64
CA ARG A 128 -14.69 -2.34 6.09
C ARG A 128 -14.19 -2.22 4.67
N ASP A 129 -15.00 -1.58 3.82
CA ASP A 129 -14.54 -1.14 2.52
C ASP A 129 -13.63 0.10 2.65
N ARG A 130 -13.11 0.55 1.50
CA ARG A 130 -12.20 1.69 1.44
C ARG A 130 -12.83 2.99 1.96
N GLU A 131 -14.08 3.26 1.62
CA GLU A 131 -14.78 4.49 2.00
C GLU A 131 -15.00 4.54 3.52
N ALA A 132 -15.42 3.43 4.12
CA ALA A 132 -15.56 3.31 5.57
C ALA A 132 -14.21 3.47 6.29
N TRP A 133 -13.10 3.00 5.70
CA TRP A 133 -11.77 3.27 6.25
C TRP A 133 -11.38 4.75 6.15
N LEU A 134 -11.60 5.39 5.00
CA LEU A 134 -11.32 6.82 4.82
C LEU A 134 -12.08 7.69 5.82
N ALA A 135 -13.36 7.38 6.08
CA ALA A 135 -14.16 8.06 7.09
C ALA A 135 -13.58 7.91 8.52
N LEU A 136 -12.81 6.85 8.80
CA LEU A 136 -12.20 6.61 10.12
C LEU A 136 -10.80 7.20 10.27
N VAL A 137 -9.97 7.16 9.23
CA VAL A 137 -8.55 7.54 9.31
C VAL A 137 -8.23 8.87 8.63
N ALA A 138 -9.13 9.38 7.80
CA ALA A 138 -8.95 10.58 7.00
C ALA A 138 -10.22 11.46 7.01
N ALA A 139 -10.87 11.58 8.17
CA ALA A 139 -12.07 12.38 8.36
C ALA A 139 -11.78 13.89 8.26
N GLY A 140 -12.65 14.62 7.58
CA GLY A 140 -12.57 16.07 7.45
C GLY A 140 -11.72 16.56 6.26
N THR A 141 -11.51 17.88 6.22
CA THR A 141 -10.88 18.62 5.10
C THR A 141 -9.54 19.25 5.46
N GLY A 142 -9.04 19.02 6.68
CA GLY A 142 -7.72 19.51 7.08
C GLY A 142 -6.59 18.81 6.33
N ARG A 143 -5.43 19.47 6.24
CA ARG A 143 -4.25 18.96 5.51
C ARG A 143 -3.88 17.52 5.87
N SER A 144 -3.92 17.15 7.15
CA SER A 144 -3.60 15.79 7.61
C SER A 144 -4.57 14.74 7.05
N ALA A 145 -5.86 15.07 6.99
CA ALA A 145 -6.88 14.20 6.40
C ALA A 145 -6.68 14.05 4.89
N VAL A 146 -6.40 15.15 4.18
CA VAL A 146 -6.09 15.16 2.74
C VAL A 146 -4.83 14.34 2.44
N ALA A 147 -3.76 14.57 3.21
CA ALA A 147 -2.49 13.85 3.12
C ALA A 147 -2.70 12.33 3.27
N THR A 148 -3.45 11.90 4.28
CA THR A 148 -3.78 10.49 4.50
C THR A 148 -4.63 9.91 3.37
N ARG A 149 -5.72 10.59 2.98
CA ARG A 149 -6.64 10.15 1.93
C ARG A 149 -5.93 9.88 0.61
N HIS A 150 -5.02 10.78 0.25
CA HIS A 150 -4.26 10.70 -0.99
C HIS A 150 -2.88 10.06 -0.81
N SER A 151 -2.54 9.52 0.37
CA SER A 151 -1.24 8.86 0.61
C SER A 151 -0.02 9.73 0.22
N HIS A 152 -0.06 11.01 0.60
CA HIS A 152 1.07 11.94 0.44
C HIS A 152 1.54 12.40 1.82
N PRO A 153 2.86 12.62 2.03
CA PRO A 153 3.34 13.29 3.24
C PRO A 153 2.74 14.70 3.37
N GLU A 154 2.40 15.12 4.59
CA GLU A 154 1.79 16.44 4.83
C GLU A 154 2.63 17.60 4.28
N TRP A 155 3.96 17.49 4.34
CA TRP A 155 4.86 18.52 3.82
C TRP A 155 4.79 18.64 2.29
N ILE A 156 4.59 17.52 1.56
CA ILE A 156 4.37 17.53 0.11
C ILE A 156 3.04 18.23 -0.20
N VAL A 157 1.97 17.88 0.53
CA VAL A 157 0.67 18.53 0.36
C VAL A 157 0.78 20.04 0.55
N ALA A 158 1.45 20.48 1.63
CA ALA A 158 1.67 21.90 1.90
C ALA A 158 2.45 22.62 0.79
N GLU A 159 3.46 21.97 0.19
CA GLU A 159 4.24 22.56 -0.89
C GLU A 159 3.43 22.65 -2.20
N LEU A 160 2.66 21.61 -2.52
CA LEU A 160 1.79 21.61 -3.68
C LEU A 160 0.69 22.68 -3.56
N GLU A 161 0.06 22.79 -2.38
CA GLU A 161 -0.90 23.86 -2.06
C GLU A 161 -0.28 25.25 -2.30
N ARG A 162 0.93 25.49 -1.78
CA ARG A 162 1.64 26.76 -1.96
C ARG A 162 1.95 27.05 -3.43
N SER A 163 2.43 26.04 -4.15
CA SER A 163 2.80 26.15 -5.56
C SER A 163 1.60 26.42 -6.47
N LEU A 164 0.44 25.83 -6.16
CA LEU A 164 -0.82 26.08 -6.84
C LEU A 164 -1.38 27.47 -6.53
N ALA A 165 -1.35 27.89 -5.26
CA ALA A 165 -1.78 29.23 -4.86
C ALA A 165 -0.99 30.33 -5.56
N ALA A 166 0.34 30.18 -5.66
CA ALA A 166 1.22 31.11 -6.39
C ALA A 166 0.87 31.23 -7.90
N ARG A 167 0.12 30.28 -8.45
CA ARG A 167 -0.35 30.25 -9.85
C ARG A 167 -1.84 30.55 -10.00
N GLY A 168 -2.51 31.02 -8.94
CA GLY A 168 -3.94 31.32 -8.95
C GLY A 168 -4.85 30.08 -8.96
N ARG A 169 -4.34 28.92 -8.53
CA ARG A 169 -5.04 27.61 -8.58
C ARG A 169 -5.28 26.99 -7.20
N ALA A 170 -5.51 27.81 -6.17
CA ALA A 170 -5.59 27.36 -4.77
C ALA A 170 -6.66 26.27 -4.48
N GLY A 171 -7.66 26.10 -5.36
CA GLY A 171 -8.69 25.06 -5.24
C GLY A 171 -8.32 23.68 -5.83
N ASP A 172 -7.20 23.57 -6.55
CA ASP A 172 -6.90 22.39 -7.37
C ASP A 172 -6.07 21.32 -6.63
N GLY A 173 -5.83 21.49 -5.33
CA GLY A 173 -4.95 20.65 -4.53
C GLY A 173 -5.35 19.17 -4.53
N GLU A 174 -6.59 18.86 -4.12
CA GLU A 174 -7.07 17.47 -4.08
C GLU A 174 -7.16 16.84 -5.48
N LEU A 175 -7.46 17.63 -6.51
CA LEU A 175 -7.45 17.17 -7.91
C LEU A 175 -6.05 16.71 -8.33
N LEU A 176 -5.01 17.51 -8.02
CA LEU A 176 -3.62 17.18 -8.33
C LEU A 176 -3.16 15.92 -7.57
N LEU A 177 -3.48 15.83 -6.28
CA LEU A 177 -3.14 14.66 -5.46
C LEU A 177 -3.85 13.39 -5.93
N ALA A 178 -5.10 13.51 -6.39
CA ALA A 178 -5.82 12.39 -7.02
C ALA A 178 -5.14 11.95 -8.33
N ALA A 179 -4.70 12.90 -9.16
CA ALA A 179 -4.02 12.62 -10.42
C ALA A 179 -2.67 11.90 -10.22
N HIS A 180 -1.90 12.23 -9.19
CA HIS A 180 -0.66 11.50 -8.84
C HIS A 180 -0.90 10.02 -8.51
N ASN A 181 -2.09 9.68 -8.05
CA ASN A 181 -2.43 8.32 -7.65
C ASN A 181 -3.11 7.49 -8.73
N ALA A 182 -3.49 8.11 -9.85
CA ALA A 182 -4.03 7.40 -10.99
C ALA A 182 -2.95 6.46 -11.57
N PRO A 183 -3.31 5.22 -11.97
CA PRO A 183 -2.40 4.38 -12.74
C PRO A 183 -1.95 5.12 -14.00
N ALA A 184 -0.70 4.90 -14.43
CA ALA A 184 -0.26 5.37 -15.74
C ALA A 184 -1.15 4.74 -16.82
N ALA A 185 -1.73 5.57 -17.69
CA ALA A 185 -2.55 5.14 -18.83
C ALA A 185 -1.69 4.48 -19.91
#